data_AF-A0A183GVU9-F1
#
_entry.id   AF-A0A183GVU9-F1
#
_cell.length_a   1.000
_cell.length_b   1.000
_cell.length_c   1.000
_cell.angle_alpha   90.00
_cell.angle_beta   90.00
_cell.angle_gamma   90.00
#
_symmetry.space_group_name_H-M   'P 1'
#
loop_
_entity.id
_entity.type
_entity.pdbx_description
1 polymer ?
#
loop_
_entity_poly.entity_id
_entity_poly.type
_entity_poly.pdbx_seq_one_letter_code
_entity_poly.pdbx_strand_id
1 'polypeptide(L)'
;MSQIPGFDVPNVDLQKRNDDGQEHINRRVTSVYIRITNFPNPGKSDMDTLVRRFLEEVVRHSSKEDRYPLTWRTSTGNNGGLSNFRVKMRYSFWQCFVTEGKKRLAEHNRATFNNIRVIRDKTINLSDLENLSLYLRKKIRERFSKEGLIAPDIVVKGGTVTVCSGQDGLKK
;
A
#
# COMPACT_ATOMS: atom_id res chain seq x y z
N MET A 1 7.22 36.93 29.90
CA MET A 1 5.94 36.22 30.02
C MET A 1 5.98 35.43 31.31
N SER A 2 5.10 35.77 32.27
CA SER A 2 5.06 35.18 33.61
C SER A 2 4.52 33.76 33.58
N GLN A 3 5.25 32.82 34.19
CA GLN A 3 4.83 31.43 34.36
C GLN A 3 3.66 31.35 35.34
N ILE A 4 2.62 30.61 34.96
CA ILE A 4 1.47 30.31 35.82
C ILE A 4 1.86 29.12 36.72
N PRO A 5 1.77 29.22 38.06
CA PRO A 5 2.15 28.14 38.96
C PRO A 5 1.21 26.93 38.83
N GLY A 6 1.76 25.73 38.71
CA GLY A 6 1.00 24.46 38.76
C GLY A 6 1.03 23.60 37.49
N PHE A 7 1.69 24.07 36.42
CA PHE A 7 1.91 23.30 35.19
C PHE A 7 3.39 23.33 34.81
N ASP A 8 4.21 22.49 35.46
CA ASP A 8 5.62 22.26 35.11
C ASP A 8 5.78 21.38 33.87
N VAL A 9 4.92 21.55 32.86
CA VAL A 9 5.04 20.77 31.62
C VAL A 9 5.88 21.60 30.65
N PRO A 10 7.04 21.08 30.17
CA PRO A 10 7.77 21.72 29.08
C PRO A 10 6.78 21.93 27.92
N ASN A 11 6.86 23.10 27.29
CA ASN A 11 5.93 23.58 26.26
C ASN A 11 5.68 22.46 25.23
N VAL A 12 4.64 21.65 25.42
CA VAL A 12 4.32 20.54 24.53
C VAL A 12 3.94 21.22 23.24
N ASP A 13 4.68 20.93 22.17
CA ASP A 13 4.38 21.45 20.85
C ASP A 13 2.98 20.96 20.43
N LEU A 14 1.98 21.82 20.67
CA LEU A 14 0.58 21.54 20.42
C LEU A 14 0.34 21.30 18.93
N GLN A 15 1.10 21.97 18.07
CA GLN A 15 1.02 21.78 16.63
C GLN A 15 1.48 20.38 16.26
N LYS A 16 2.66 19.97 16.74
CA LYS A 16 3.17 18.61 16.51
C LYS A 16 2.21 17.53 17.04
N ARG A 17 1.63 17.74 18.21
CA ARG A 17 0.63 16.81 18.77
C ARG A 17 -0.62 16.70 17.89
N ASN A 18 -1.11 17.83 17.37
CA ASN A 18 -2.25 17.84 16.46
C ASN A 18 -1.92 17.16 15.13
N ASP A 19 -0.72 17.39 14.59
CA ASP A 19 -0.24 16.78 13.35
C ASP A 19 -0.10 15.25 13.49
N ASP A 20 0.47 14.79 14.61
CA ASP A 20 0.58 13.35 14.94
C ASP A 20 -0.81 12.71 15.09
N GLY A 21 -1.74 13.42 15.73
CA GLY A 21 -3.14 12.99 15.86
C GLY A 21 -3.86 12.88 14.52
N GLN A 22 -3.71 13.89 13.65
CA GLN A 22 -4.30 13.91 12.32
C GLN A 22 -3.72 12.80 11.44
N GLU A 23 -2.40 12.57 11.50
CA GLU A 23 -1.76 11.47 10.78
C GLU A 23 -2.29 10.11 11.24
N HIS A 24 -2.53 9.91 12.53
CA HIS A 24 -3.12 8.66 13.03
C HIS A 24 -4.52 8.42 12.46
N ILE A 25 -5.37 9.46 12.43
CA ILE A 25 -6.71 9.41 11.82
C ILE A 25 -6.60 9.10 10.32
N ASN A 26 -5.72 9.81 9.61
CA ASN A 26 -5.50 9.62 8.18
C ASN A 26 -5.08 8.18 7.87
N ARG A 27 -4.13 7.61 8.61
CA ARG A 27 -3.70 6.20 8.46
C ARG A 27 -4.86 5.24 8.62
N ARG A 28 -5.72 5.46 9.61
CA ARG A 28 -6.90 4.61 9.83
C ARG A 28 -7.85 4.70 8.65
N VAL A 29 -8.13 5.91 8.16
CA VAL A 29 -9.04 6.15 7.03
C VAL A 29 -8.46 5.57 5.74
N THR A 30 -7.19 5.80 5.40
CA THR A 30 -6.61 5.29 4.15
C THR A 30 -6.46 3.78 4.13
N SER A 31 -6.26 3.14 5.29
CA SER A 31 -6.03 1.69 5.39
C SER A 31 -7.17 0.81 4.81
N VAL A 32 -8.40 1.34 4.80
CA VAL A 32 -9.58 0.65 4.28
C VAL A 32 -9.83 0.93 2.81
N TYR A 33 -9.01 1.74 2.15
CA TYR A 33 -9.12 1.97 0.71
C TYR A 33 -8.05 1.20 -0.05
N ILE A 34 -8.45 0.72 -1.22
CA ILE A 34 -7.56 0.13 -2.22
C ILE A 34 -7.77 0.82 -3.55
N ARG A 35 -6.71 0.82 -4.35
CA ARG A 35 -6.67 1.29 -5.71
C ARG A 35 -6.39 0.11 -6.62
N ILE A 36 -7.28 -0.10 -7.57
CA ILE A 36 -7.10 -1.05 -8.67
C ILE A 36 -6.59 -0.23 -9.85
N THR A 37 -5.47 -0.64 -10.42
CA THR A 37 -4.86 0.04 -11.57
C THR A 37 -4.67 -0.90 -12.75
N ASN A 38 -4.70 -0.35 -13.96
CA ASN A 38 -4.58 -1.06 -15.23
C ASN A 38 -5.69 -2.12 -15.43
N PHE A 39 -6.90 -1.83 -14.98
CA PHE A 39 -8.02 -2.75 -15.17
C PHE A 39 -8.56 -2.62 -16.60
N PRO A 40 -8.66 -3.70 -17.40
CA PRO A 40 -9.17 -3.62 -18.76
C PRO A 40 -10.63 -3.15 -18.84
N ASN A 41 -10.84 -2.05 -19.54
CA ASN A 41 -12.14 -1.43 -19.79
C ASN A 41 -12.27 -0.86 -21.22
N PRO A 42 -12.13 -1.69 -22.27
CA PRO A 42 -12.24 -1.22 -23.66
C PRO A 42 -13.62 -0.64 -23.98
N GLY A 43 -14.68 -1.20 -23.39
CA GLY A 43 -16.06 -0.76 -23.59
C GLY A 43 -16.48 0.44 -22.74
N LYS A 44 -15.57 1.04 -21.96
CA LYS A 44 -15.87 2.15 -21.02
C LYS A 44 -17.10 1.85 -20.14
N SER A 45 -17.19 0.63 -19.63
CA SER A 45 -18.21 0.20 -18.69
C SER A 45 -18.21 1.09 -17.44
N ASP A 46 -19.37 1.18 -16.83
CA ASP A 46 -19.58 1.91 -15.59
C ASP A 46 -18.83 1.26 -14.41
N MET A 47 -18.67 2.04 -13.35
CA MET A 47 -17.89 1.63 -12.20
C MET A 47 -18.51 0.48 -11.39
N ASP A 48 -19.85 0.32 -11.37
CA ASP A 48 -20.46 -0.86 -10.75
C ASP A 48 -19.99 -2.12 -11.45
N THR A 49 -20.10 -2.10 -12.77
CA THR A 49 -19.74 -3.24 -13.61
C THR A 49 -18.27 -3.60 -13.46
N LEU A 50 -17.35 -2.62 -13.46
CA LEU A 50 -15.93 -2.88 -13.25
C LEU A 50 -15.64 -3.52 -11.90
N VAL A 51 -16.26 -3.04 -10.83
CA VAL A 51 -16.07 -3.58 -9.48
C VAL A 51 -16.61 -5.01 -9.38
N ARG A 52 -17.78 -5.29 -9.97
CA ARG A 52 -18.34 -6.65 -10.02
C ARG A 52 -17.43 -7.60 -10.81
N ARG A 53 -17.01 -7.20 -12.01
CA ARG A 53 -16.08 -7.99 -12.83
C ARG A 53 -14.77 -8.26 -12.10
N PHE A 54 -14.22 -7.28 -11.39
CA PHE A 54 -13.03 -7.50 -10.56
C PHE A 54 -13.27 -8.54 -9.46
N LEU A 55 -14.41 -8.47 -8.77
CA LEU A 55 -14.76 -9.43 -7.71
C LEU A 55 -14.98 -10.84 -8.25
N GLU A 56 -15.64 -10.97 -9.39
CA GLU A 56 -16.05 -12.25 -9.99
C GLU A 56 -14.94 -12.89 -10.83
N GLU A 57 -14.35 -12.15 -11.76
CA GLU A 57 -13.39 -12.67 -12.75
C GLU A 57 -11.97 -12.76 -12.19
N VAL A 58 -11.57 -11.79 -11.36
CA VAL A 58 -10.16 -11.64 -10.91
C VAL A 58 -9.96 -12.24 -9.52
N VAL A 59 -10.71 -11.77 -8.53
CA VAL A 59 -10.54 -12.23 -7.13
C VAL A 59 -11.33 -13.51 -6.85
N ARG A 60 -12.42 -13.73 -7.61
CA ARG A 60 -13.39 -14.83 -7.40
C ARG A 60 -13.89 -14.86 -5.96
N HIS A 61 -14.26 -13.69 -5.44
CA HIS A 61 -14.69 -13.56 -4.05
C HIS A 61 -16.13 -14.06 -3.91
N SER A 62 -16.32 -15.17 -3.18
CA SER A 62 -17.63 -15.79 -2.95
C SER A 62 -17.95 -15.84 -1.45
N SER A 63 -18.22 -14.68 -0.85
CA SER A 63 -18.77 -14.62 0.52
C SER A 63 -20.29 -14.45 0.46
N LYS A 64 -21.03 -15.39 1.06
CA LYS A 64 -22.50 -15.28 1.19
C LYS A 64 -22.92 -14.24 2.23
N GLU A 65 -22.07 -13.99 3.21
CA GLU A 65 -22.33 -13.05 4.31
C GLU A 65 -22.06 -11.60 3.88
N ASP A 66 -21.10 -11.39 2.97
CA ASP A 66 -20.68 -10.07 2.53
C ASP A 66 -21.19 -9.76 1.13
N ARG A 67 -22.42 -9.23 1.06
CA ARG A 67 -23.05 -8.82 -0.21
C ARG A 67 -22.33 -7.65 -0.90
N TYR A 68 -21.57 -6.84 -0.16
CA TYR A 68 -20.92 -5.64 -0.68
C TYR A 68 -19.49 -5.50 -0.12
N PRO A 69 -18.56 -6.36 -0.56
CA PRO A 69 -17.18 -6.40 -0.07
C PRO A 69 -16.38 -5.13 -0.44
N LEU A 70 -16.77 -4.48 -1.55
CA LEU A 70 -16.19 -3.25 -2.06
C LEU A 70 -17.28 -2.20 -2.25
N THR A 71 -17.06 -1.00 -1.72
CA THR A 71 -18.01 0.12 -1.67
C THR A 71 -17.29 1.44 -1.98
N TRP A 72 -18.00 2.57 -2.04
CA TRP A 72 -17.39 3.90 -2.25
C TRP A 72 -16.45 3.96 -3.46
N ARG A 73 -16.90 3.39 -4.58
CA ARG A 73 -16.11 3.35 -5.81
C ARG A 73 -15.97 4.74 -6.40
N THR A 74 -14.75 5.10 -6.76
CA THR A 74 -14.40 6.38 -7.37
C THR A 74 -13.44 6.13 -8.52
N SER A 75 -13.65 6.77 -9.66
CA SER A 75 -12.68 6.71 -10.76
C SER A 75 -11.44 7.52 -10.42
N THR A 76 -10.27 6.96 -10.68
CA THR A 76 -8.95 7.58 -10.42
C THR A 76 -8.22 7.93 -11.72
N GLY A 77 -8.85 7.69 -12.87
CA GLY A 77 -8.32 8.02 -14.19
C GLY A 77 -8.47 6.86 -15.17
N ASN A 78 -8.48 7.19 -16.45
CA ASN A 78 -8.55 6.23 -17.55
C ASN A 78 -7.37 6.49 -18.49
N ASN A 79 -6.81 5.41 -19.04
CA ASN A 79 -5.77 5.48 -20.05
C ASN A 79 -6.13 4.56 -21.22
N GLY A 80 -6.63 5.15 -22.31
CA GLY A 80 -7.13 4.41 -23.47
C GLY A 80 -8.24 3.43 -23.09
N GLY A 81 -7.94 2.13 -23.17
CA GLY A 81 -8.83 1.03 -22.78
C GLY A 81 -8.59 0.47 -21.37
N LEU A 82 -7.83 1.16 -20.52
CA LEU A 82 -7.58 0.78 -19.14
C LEU A 82 -8.22 1.79 -18.17
N SER A 83 -8.80 1.29 -17.09
CA SER A 83 -9.39 2.09 -16.03
C SER A 83 -8.65 1.88 -14.70
N ASN A 84 -8.46 2.98 -13.98
CA ASN A 84 -7.96 3.00 -12.62
C ASN A 84 -9.08 3.46 -11.71
N PHE A 85 -9.29 2.76 -10.60
CA PHE A 85 -10.34 3.10 -9.67
C PHE A 85 -9.97 2.81 -8.23
N ARG A 86 -10.61 3.54 -7.34
CA ARG A 86 -10.47 3.44 -5.89
C ARG A 86 -11.76 2.90 -5.30
N VAL A 87 -11.65 2.01 -4.32
CA VAL A 87 -12.79 1.46 -3.57
C VAL A 87 -12.45 1.34 -2.09
N LYS A 88 -13.46 1.50 -1.24
CA LYS A 88 -13.41 1.16 0.17
C LYS A 88 -13.73 -0.33 0.32
N MET A 89 -12.81 -1.08 0.93
CA MET A 89 -12.99 -2.51 1.18
C MET A 89 -13.46 -2.77 2.61
N ARG A 90 -14.19 -3.88 2.78
CA ARG A 90 -14.42 -4.49 4.08
C ARG A 90 -13.22 -5.33 4.51
N TYR A 91 -13.14 -5.59 5.81
CA TYR A 91 -12.06 -6.38 6.40
C TYR A 91 -12.07 -7.84 5.92
N SER A 92 -13.26 -8.45 5.85
CA SER A 92 -13.55 -9.77 5.26
C SER A 92 -12.93 -9.93 3.87
N PHE A 93 -13.19 -8.96 2.99
CA PHE A 93 -12.60 -8.92 1.65
C PHE A 93 -11.08 -8.91 1.72
N TRP A 94 -10.50 -8.03 2.55
CA TRP A 94 -9.04 -7.91 2.63
C TRP A 94 -8.37 -9.19 3.09
N GLN A 95 -8.93 -9.87 4.09
CA GLN A 95 -8.40 -11.15 4.56
C GLN A 95 -8.42 -12.19 3.43
N CYS A 96 -9.56 -12.34 2.76
CA CYS A 96 -9.68 -13.24 1.60
C CYS A 96 -8.68 -12.87 0.49
N PHE A 97 -8.50 -11.57 0.22
CA PHE A 97 -7.59 -11.11 -0.81
C PHE A 97 -6.13 -11.42 -0.48
N VAL A 98 -5.71 -11.25 0.78
CA VAL A 98 -4.33 -11.56 1.19
C VAL A 98 -4.05 -13.06 1.14
N THR A 99 -4.99 -13.90 1.57
CA THR A 99 -4.81 -15.36 1.61
C THR A 99 -4.82 -15.97 0.22
N GLU A 100 -5.82 -15.65 -0.60
CA GLU A 100 -6.03 -16.32 -1.91
C GLU A 100 -6.12 -15.35 -3.08
N GLY A 101 -6.72 -14.17 -2.88
CA GLY A 101 -6.97 -13.22 -3.97
C GLY A 101 -5.70 -12.73 -4.67
N LYS A 102 -4.58 -12.58 -3.96
CA LYS A 102 -3.28 -12.23 -4.58
C LYS A 102 -2.79 -13.29 -5.57
N LYS A 103 -2.95 -14.57 -5.22
CA LYS A 103 -2.56 -15.69 -6.10
C LYS A 103 -3.45 -15.70 -7.34
N ARG A 104 -4.77 -15.58 -7.16
CA ARG A 104 -5.75 -15.55 -8.25
C ARG A 104 -5.56 -14.35 -9.17
N LEU A 105 -5.25 -13.17 -8.63
CA LEU A 105 -4.89 -11.98 -9.40
C LEU A 105 -3.65 -12.25 -10.27
N ALA A 106 -2.61 -12.87 -9.71
CA ALA A 106 -1.40 -13.20 -10.45
C ALA A 106 -1.65 -14.23 -11.57
N GLU A 107 -2.47 -15.26 -11.30
CA GLU A 107 -2.90 -16.24 -12.30
C GLU A 107 -3.72 -15.59 -13.41
N HIS A 108 -4.68 -14.73 -13.07
CA HIS A 108 -5.49 -13.99 -14.03
C HIS A 108 -4.63 -13.09 -14.93
N ASN A 109 -3.69 -12.34 -14.34
CA ASN A 109 -2.73 -11.51 -15.08
C ASN A 109 -1.89 -12.35 -16.05
N ARG A 110 -1.42 -13.54 -15.64
CA ARG A 110 -0.66 -14.46 -16.51
C ARG A 110 -1.53 -15.00 -17.65
N ALA A 111 -2.76 -15.39 -17.38
CA ALA A 111 -3.65 -15.98 -18.37
C ALA A 111 -4.13 -14.96 -19.43
N THR A 112 -4.37 -13.71 -19.01
CA THR A 112 -4.93 -12.67 -19.87
C THR A 112 -3.87 -11.69 -20.40
N PHE A 113 -2.59 -11.91 -20.08
CA PHE A 113 -1.48 -11.00 -20.37
C PHE A 113 -1.70 -9.57 -19.85
N ASN A 114 -2.51 -9.41 -18.81
CA ASN A 114 -2.78 -8.13 -18.17
C ASN A 114 -1.83 -7.88 -17.00
N ASN A 115 -1.73 -6.61 -16.58
CA ASN A 115 -0.92 -6.18 -15.45
C ASN A 115 -1.78 -5.40 -14.44
N ILE A 116 -2.88 -6.01 -14.02
CA ILE A 116 -3.78 -5.45 -13.02
C ILE A 116 -3.04 -5.43 -11.69
N ARG A 117 -3.06 -4.30 -10.99
CA ARG A 117 -2.44 -4.15 -9.67
C ARG A 117 -3.45 -3.67 -8.67
N VAL A 118 -3.34 -4.21 -7.45
CA VAL A 118 -4.13 -3.80 -6.29
C VAL A 118 -3.18 -3.20 -5.27
N ILE A 119 -3.35 -1.91 -4.99
CA ILE A 119 -2.49 -1.13 -4.11
C ILE A 119 -3.35 -0.62 -2.96
N ARG A 120 -2.98 -0.94 -1.72
CA ARG A 120 -3.63 -0.32 -0.55
C ARG A 120 -3.18 1.13 -0.42
N ASP A 121 -4.12 2.04 -0.20
CA ASP A 121 -3.81 3.45 -0.03
C ASP A 121 -3.05 3.69 1.28
N LYS A 122 -2.15 4.67 1.24
CA LYS A 122 -1.26 5.04 2.34
C LYS A 122 -1.26 6.55 2.47
N THR A 123 -0.89 7.05 3.65
CA THR A 123 -0.63 8.48 3.84
C THR A 123 0.64 8.88 3.10
N ILE A 124 0.81 10.18 2.84
CA ILE A 124 2.00 10.71 2.18
C ILE A 124 3.25 10.35 2.99
N ASN A 125 3.22 10.57 4.31
CA ASN A 125 4.31 10.22 5.22
C ASN A 125 4.74 8.74 5.10
N LEU A 126 3.78 7.82 5.01
CA LEU A 126 4.09 6.39 4.87
C LEU A 126 4.63 6.06 3.46
N SER A 127 4.07 6.71 2.44
CA SER A 127 4.52 6.56 1.05
C SER A 127 5.95 7.09 0.84
N ASP A 128 6.26 8.25 1.41
CA ASP A 128 7.57 8.89 1.34
C ASP A 128 8.63 8.07 2.08
N LEU A 129 8.28 7.52 3.24
CA LEU A 129 9.17 6.60 3.97
C LEU A 129 9.50 5.35 3.14
N GLU A 130 8.50 4.78 2.44
CA GLU A 130 8.72 3.64 1.54
C GLU A 130 9.57 4.03 0.31
N ASN A 131 9.33 5.19 -0.29
CA ASN A 131 10.11 5.71 -1.41
C ASN A 131 11.56 5.96 -1.01
N LEU A 132 11.79 6.56 0.16
CA LEU A 132 13.11 6.76 0.74
C LEU A 132 13.81 5.41 0.97
N SER A 133 13.09 4.42 1.51
CA SER A 133 13.65 3.07 1.69
C SER A 133 14.11 2.42 0.38
N LEU A 134 13.35 2.63 -0.69
CA LEU A 134 13.65 2.09 -2.01
C LEU A 134 14.86 2.82 -2.61
N TYR A 135 14.90 4.15 -2.47
CA TYR A 135 16.01 4.98 -2.92
C TYR A 135 17.33 4.58 -2.24
N LEU A 136 17.33 4.46 -0.90
CA LEU A 136 18.51 4.06 -0.14
C LEU A 136 19.01 2.66 -0.55
N ARG A 137 18.10 1.69 -0.67
CA ARG A 137 18.43 0.33 -1.15
C ARG A 137 19.06 0.35 -2.54
N LYS A 138 18.50 1.13 -3.46
CA LYS A 138 19.03 1.27 -4.82
C LYS A 138 20.43 1.88 -4.79
N LYS A 139 20.63 2.97 -4.05
CA LYS A 139 21.92 3.67 -3.97
C LYS A 139 23.02 2.83 -3.33
N ILE A 140 22.70 2.09 -2.28
CA ILE A 140 23.69 1.21 -1.64
C ILE A 140 24.05 0.06 -2.58
N ARG A 141 23.08 -0.57 -3.24
CA ARG A 141 23.36 -1.61 -4.26
C ARG A 141 24.20 -1.09 -5.42
N GLU A 142 23.89 0.10 -5.94
CA GLU A 142 24.69 0.74 -7.00
C GLU A 142 26.13 0.98 -6.57
N ARG A 143 26.36 1.41 -5.33
CA ARG A 143 27.71 1.65 -4.81
C ARG A 143 28.50 0.35 -4.65
N PHE A 144 27.91 -0.65 -4.00
CA PHE A 144 28.57 -1.96 -3.81
C PHE A 144 28.84 -2.65 -5.15
N SER A 145 27.91 -2.56 -6.10
CA SER A 145 28.12 -3.11 -7.45
C SER A 145 29.28 -2.45 -8.20
N LYS A 146 29.52 -1.14 -8.01
CA LYS A 146 30.68 -0.45 -8.60
C LYS A 146 32.00 -0.89 -7.99
N GLU A 147 31.99 -1.23 -6.70
CA GLU A 147 33.15 -1.70 -5.95
C GLU A 147 33.35 -3.22 -6.05
N GLY A 148 32.48 -3.94 -6.78
CA GLY A 148 32.54 -5.40 -6.92
C GLY A 148 32.16 -6.18 -5.65
N LEU A 149 31.54 -5.50 -4.68
CA LEU A 149 31.18 -6.06 -3.37
C LEU A 149 29.72 -6.54 -3.35
N ILE A 150 29.43 -7.51 -2.49
CA ILE A 150 28.05 -7.97 -2.24
C ILE A 150 27.36 -6.96 -1.33
N ALA A 151 26.24 -6.39 -1.81
CA ALA A 151 25.47 -5.43 -1.03
C ALA A 151 24.78 -6.12 0.17
N PRO A 152 24.84 -5.53 1.38
CA PRO A 152 24.10 -6.03 2.53
C PRO A 152 22.59 -5.89 2.31
N ASP A 153 21.80 -6.75 2.97
CA ASP A 153 20.35 -6.61 2.93
C ASP A 153 19.92 -5.46 3.85
N ILE A 154 19.04 -4.60 3.35
CA ILE A 154 18.64 -3.37 4.05
C ILE A 154 17.14 -3.39 4.18
N VAL A 155 16.68 -3.37 5.43
CA VAL A 155 15.27 -3.34 5.79
C VAL A 155 14.97 -1.98 6.41
N VAL A 156 13.98 -1.28 5.87
CA VAL A 156 13.48 -0.04 6.50
C VAL A 156 12.10 -0.32 7.07
N LYS A 157 11.94 -0.16 8.38
CA LYS A 157 10.66 -0.39 9.07
C LYS A 157 10.44 0.70 10.10
N GLY A 158 9.30 1.39 10.01
CA GLY A 158 8.86 2.36 11.02
C GLY A 158 9.80 3.56 11.23
N GLY A 159 10.53 4.00 10.20
CA GLY A 159 11.50 5.09 10.31
C GLY A 159 12.92 4.65 10.64
N THR A 160 13.12 3.38 10.98
CA THR A 160 14.44 2.81 11.27
C THR A 160 14.98 2.07 10.06
N VAL A 161 16.26 2.29 9.74
CA VAL A 161 17.00 1.54 8.73
C VAL A 161 17.84 0.48 9.45
N THR A 162 17.55 -0.78 9.19
CA THR A 162 18.32 -1.93 9.67
C THR A 162 19.14 -2.49 8.52
N VAL A 163 20.45 -2.52 8.71
CA VAL A 163 21.38 -3.17 7.77
C VAL A 163 21.66 -4.57 8.30
N CYS A 164 21.11 -5.57 7.64
CA CYS A 164 21.39 -6.97 7.92
C CYS A 164 22.73 -7.31 7.26
N SER A 165 23.78 -7.45 8.07
CA SER A 165 25.06 -7.98 7.62
C SER A 165 24.84 -9.42 7.15
N GLY A 166 24.99 -9.67 5.85
CA GLY A 166 24.94 -11.01 5.29
C GLY A 166 26.19 -11.81 5.67
N GLN A 167 26.30 -12.28 6.91
CA GLN A 167 27.15 -13.39 7.33
C GLN A 167 26.60 -14.04 8.61
N ASP A 168 25.59 -14.90 8.44
CA ASP A 168 25.34 -16.08 9.31
C ASP A 168 25.11 -17.29 8.41
N GLY A 169 26.03 -17.46 7.45
CA GLY A 169 25.99 -18.49 6.42
C GLY A 169 27.37 -19.04 6.11
N LEU A 170 28.28 -19.07 7.09
CA LEU A 170 29.36 -20.05 7.10
C LEU A 170 28.72 -21.42 7.35
N LYS A 171 28.29 -22.09 6.28
CA LYS A 171 28.16 -23.55 6.31
C LYS A 171 29.49 -24.12 5.86
N LYS A 172 30.08 -24.89 6.78
CA LYS A 172 31.17 -25.84 6.59
C LYS A 172 30.94 -26.74 5.38
#